data_AF-A0A094RP13-F1
#
_entry.id   AF-A0A094RP13-F1
#
_cell.length_a   1.000
_cell.length_b   1.000
_cell.length_c   1.000
_cell.angle_alpha   90.00
_cell.angle_beta   90.00
_cell.angle_gamma   90.00
#
_symmetry.space_group_name_H-M   'P 1'
#
loop_
_entity.id
_entity.type
_entity.pdbx_description
1 polymer ?
#
loop_
_entity_poly.entity_id
_entity_poly.type
_entity_poly.pdbx_seq_one_letter_code
_entity_poly.pdbx_strand_id
1 'polypeptide(L)'
;MAQTRLNKIIADAGIASRRAADQLILEGRVSVDGEVITELGNKFDPEICDIKVDGESLSVSKSKTYLAFHKPAGVISTMSDPEGRSNLGDFFKDRKDRLYHVGRLDKDSEGLILLTNDGELAHRATHPSYGLEKRYLVEIEGEFNKQLSDQLLQGVRLEDGLARAVKVGRDNHSRG
;
A
#
# COMPACT_ATOMS: atom_id res chain seq x y z
N MET A 1 23.48 -0.31 11.57
CA MET A 1 22.57 -0.92 10.59
C MET A 1 21.21 -1.14 11.26
N ALA A 2 20.12 -1.24 10.49
CA ALA A 2 18.76 -1.04 10.97
C ALA A 2 18.05 -2.36 11.27
N GLN A 3 17.94 -2.72 12.56
CA GLN A 3 17.17 -3.87 13.00
C GLN A 3 15.69 -3.74 12.61
N THR A 4 15.19 -4.74 11.89
CA THR A 4 13.82 -4.80 11.39
C THR A 4 13.09 -6.00 11.99
N ARG A 5 11.79 -5.86 12.29
CA ARG A 5 10.99 -6.98 12.80
C ARG A 5 11.02 -8.17 11.82
N LEU A 6 11.19 -9.38 12.34
CA LEU A 6 11.28 -10.61 11.56
C LEU A 6 10.11 -10.77 10.59
N ASN A 7 8.88 -10.52 11.04
CA ASN A 7 7.68 -10.60 10.21
C ASN A 7 7.67 -9.62 9.02
N LYS A 8 8.33 -8.47 9.16
CA LYS A 8 8.49 -7.49 8.09
C LYS A 8 9.57 -7.96 7.11
N ILE A 9 10.69 -8.51 7.59
CA ILE A 9 11.74 -9.06 6.73
C ILE A 9 11.19 -10.17 5.83
N ILE A 10 10.45 -11.13 6.41
CA ILE A 10 9.81 -12.23 5.67
C ILE A 10 8.82 -11.67 4.62
N ALA A 11 8.05 -10.64 4.98
CA ALA A 11 7.10 -10.03 4.07
C ALA A 11 7.78 -9.28 2.93
N ASP A 12 8.82 -8.50 3.22
CA ASP A 12 9.61 -7.75 2.25
C ASP A 12 10.40 -8.70 1.31
N ALA A 13 10.78 -9.89 1.79
CA ALA A 13 11.34 -10.96 0.96
C ALA A 13 10.31 -11.64 0.04
N GLY A 14 9.04 -11.26 0.13
CA GLY A 14 7.99 -11.75 -0.77
C GLY A 14 7.25 -13.00 -0.27
N ILE A 15 7.74 -13.67 0.78
CA ILE A 15 7.28 -15.01 1.19
C ILE A 15 5.83 -15.00 1.68
N ALA A 16 5.46 -14.08 2.55
CA ALA A 16 4.15 -14.08 3.20
C ALA A 16 3.67 -12.65 3.50
N SER A 17 2.37 -12.45 3.74
CA SER A 17 1.93 -11.16 4.33
C SER A 17 2.53 -11.02 5.74
N ARG A 18 2.59 -9.82 6.33
CA ARG A 18 3.11 -9.68 7.71
C ARG A 18 2.37 -10.56 8.73
N ARG A 19 1.05 -10.71 8.57
CA ARG A 19 0.22 -11.57 9.45
C ARG A 19 0.48 -13.05 9.21
N ALA A 20 0.63 -13.45 7.95
CA ALA A 20 0.99 -14.84 7.64
C ALA A 20 2.42 -15.15 8.09
N ALA A 21 3.33 -14.18 8.01
CA ALA A 21 4.68 -14.31 8.56
C ALA A 21 4.67 -14.47 10.09
N ASP A 22 3.78 -13.79 10.82
CA ASP A 22 3.59 -14.03 12.25
C ASP A 22 3.16 -15.48 12.53
N GLN A 23 2.29 -16.06 11.71
CA GLN A 23 1.90 -17.47 11.85
C GLN A 23 3.07 -18.41 11.58
N LEU A 24 3.86 -18.18 10.52
CA LEU A 24 5.05 -18.97 10.23
C LEU A 24 6.05 -18.96 11.40
N ILE A 25 6.22 -17.81 12.06
CA ILE A 25 7.07 -17.68 13.25
C ILE A 25 6.48 -18.53 14.39
N LEU A 26 5.20 -18.35 14.71
CA LEU A 26 4.53 -19.10 15.79
C LEU A 26 4.54 -20.63 15.56
N GLU A 27 4.48 -21.07 14.31
CA GLU A 27 4.58 -22.48 13.90
C GLU A 27 6.01 -23.05 13.97
N GLY A 28 7.02 -22.23 14.30
CA GLY A 28 8.42 -22.66 14.38
C GLY A 28 9.05 -22.92 13.01
N ARG A 29 8.49 -22.34 11.95
CA ARG A 29 8.93 -22.53 10.56
C ARG A 29 9.99 -21.53 10.12
N VAL A 30 10.37 -20.61 11.01
CA VAL A 30 11.36 -19.57 10.74
C VAL A 30 12.58 -19.79 11.62
N SER A 31 13.76 -19.79 11.03
CA SER A 31 15.03 -19.82 11.76
C SER A 31 15.91 -18.64 11.39
N VAL A 32 16.69 -18.14 12.36
CA VAL A 32 17.69 -17.10 12.15
C VAL A 32 19.04 -17.63 12.64
N ASP A 33 20.03 -17.63 11.77
CA ASP A 33 21.39 -18.14 12.05
C ASP A 33 21.39 -19.59 12.61
N GLY A 34 20.38 -20.38 12.20
CA GLY A 34 20.20 -21.77 12.61
C GLY A 34 19.32 -21.97 13.86
N GLU A 35 18.93 -20.91 14.56
CA GLU A 35 18.03 -20.98 15.72
C GLU A 35 16.57 -20.78 15.30
N VAL A 36 15.68 -21.68 15.71
CA VAL A 36 14.23 -21.56 15.44
C VAL A 36 13.63 -20.46 16.29
N ILE A 37 12.94 -19.52 15.65
CA ILE A 37 12.28 -18.39 16.32
C ILE A 37 10.78 -18.64 16.37
N THR A 38 10.23 -18.71 17.57
CA THR A 38 8.78 -18.85 17.81
C THR A 38 8.14 -17.63 18.48
N GLU A 39 8.95 -16.64 18.87
CA GLU A 39 8.49 -15.42 19.51
C GLU A 39 8.22 -14.31 18.49
N LEU A 40 7.11 -13.59 18.69
CA LEU A 40 6.77 -12.45 17.85
C LEU A 40 7.49 -11.19 18.33
N GLY A 41 7.88 -10.35 17.37
CA GLY A 41 8.42 -9.01 17.65
C GLY A 41 9.94 -8.93 17.68
N ASN A 42 10.65 -10.07 17.63
CA ASN A 42 12.11 -10.11 17.45
C ASN A 42 12.52 -9.31 16.22
N LYS A 43 13.66 -8.63 16.34
CA LYS A 43 14.23 -7.80 15.28
C LYS A 43 15.61 -8.31 14.93
N PHE A 44 15.86 -8.39 13.63
CA PHE A 44 17.13 -8.87 13.08
C PHE A 44 17.61 -7.91 12.01
N ASP A 45 18.88 -8.04 11.67
CA ASP A 45 19.46 -7.33 10.54
C ASP A 45 19.51 -8.30 9.34
N PRO A 46 18.68 -8.08 8.30
CA PRO A 46 18.65 -8.99 7.15
C PRO A 46 19.92 -8.94 6.30
N GLU A 47 20.83 -7.98 6.53
CA GLU A 47 22.13 -7.94 5.84
C GLU A 47 23.20 -8.78 6.54
N ILE A 48 22.98 -9.13 7.81
CA ILE A 48 23.94 -9.87 8.65
C ILE A 48 23.46 -11.29 8.94
N CYS A 49 22.18 -11.42 9.30
CA CYS A 49 21.59 -12.69 9.74
C CYS A 49 21.13 -13.55 8.56
N ASP A 50 21.43 -14.86 8.60
CA ASP A 50 20.85 -15.86 7.70
C ASP A 50 19.45 -16.24 8.18
N ILE A 51 18.45 -15.60 7.60
CA ILE A 51 17.04 -15.85 7.92
C ILE A 51 16.48 -16.87 6.92
N LYS A 52 15.92 -17.96 7.44
CA LYS A 52 15.29 -19.02 6.65
C LYS A 52 13.83 -19.21 7.02
N VAL A 53 13.02 -19.55 6.02
CA VAL A 53 11.64 -20.02 6.19
C VAL A 53 11.58 -21.42 5.58
N ASP A 54 11.10 -22.40 6.35
CA ASP A 54 11.07 -23.82 5.95
C ASP A 54 12.41 -24.37 5.45
N GLY A 55 13.52 -23.84 5.98
CA GLY A 55 14.88 -24.23 5.59
C GLY A 55 15.45 -23.49 4.38
N GLU A 56 14.68 -22.66 3.67
CA GLU A 56 15.15 -21.85 2.55
C GLU A 56 15.56 -20.45 2.99
N SER A 57 16.79 -20.01 2.65
CA SER A 57 17.28 -18.66 2.97
C SER A 57 16.52 -17.60 2.19
N LEU A 58 16.14 -16.53 2.90
CA LEU A 58 15.50 -15.38 2.31
C LEU A 58 16.49 -14.60 1.44
N SER A 59 16.24 -14.50 0.13
CA SER A 59 16.88 -13.47 -0.68
C SER A 59 16.00 -12.22 -0.65
N VAL A 60 16.39 -11.21 0.11
CA VAL A 60 15.72 -9.91 0.02
C VAL A 60 16.04 -9.34 -1.37
N SER A 61 15.03 -9.20 -2.23
CA SER A 61 15.20 -8.54 -3.53
C SER A 61 15.73 -7.13 -3.29
N LYS A 62 16.99 -6.89 -3.66
CA LYS A 62 17.65 -5.58 -3.53
C LYS A 62 17.07 -4.54 -4.48
N SER A 63 16.40 -4.97 -5.55
CA SER A 63 15.83 -4.04 -6.53
C SER A 63 14.50 -3.45 -6.02
N LYS A 64 14.44 -2.12 -5.99
CA LYS A 64 13.23 -1.37 -5.67
C LYS A 64 12.44 -1.11 -6.95
N THR A 65 11.15 -1.40 -6.90
CA THR A 65 10.21 -1.19 -8.01
C THR A 65 9.24 -0.08 -7.63
N TYR A 66 9.00 0.85 -8.55
CA TYR A 66 8.00 1.90 -8.42
C TYR A 66 7.18 1.98 -9.70
N LEU A 67 5.87 1.74 -9.61
CA LEU A 67 4.95 1.75 -10.74
C LEU A 67 3.89 2.83 -10.52
N ALA A 68 3.56 3.54 -11.60
CA ALA A 68 2.39 4.37 -11.70
C ALA A 68 1.37 3.64 -12.57
N PHE A 69 0.20 3.31 -12.00
CA PHE A 69 -0.84 2.56 -12.69
C PHE A 69 -2.11 3.40 -12.77
N HIS A 70 -2.72 3.45 -13.95
CA HIS A 70 -4.06 3.98 -14.10
C HIS A 70 -5.05 2.85 -13.82
N LYS A 71 -5.57 2.81 -12.59
CA LYS A 71 -6.58 1.84 -12.17
C LYS A 71 -7.92 2.16 -12.87
N PRO A 72 -8.53 1.21 -13.59
CA PRO A 72 -9.86 1.41 -14.15
C PRO A 72 -10.95 1.30 -13.07
N ALA A 73 -12.13 1.85 -13.37
CA ALA A 73 -13.32 1.63 -12.56
C ALA A 73 -13.73 0.14 -12.55
N GLY A 74 -14.42 -0.30 -11.50
CA GLY A 74 -14.86 -1.67 -11.29
C GLY A 74 -13.82 -2.61 -10.65
N VAL A 75 -12.55 -2.18 -10.56
CA VAL A 75 -11.45 -2.93 -9.93
C VAL A 75 -11.31 -2.53 -8.46
N ILE A 76 -11.08 -3.47 -7.55
CA ILE A 76 -10.82 -3.14 -6.13
C ILE A 76 -9.32 -2.99 -5.83
N SER A 77 -8.99 -2.06 -4.93
CA SER A 77 -7.61 -1.77 -4.51
C SER A 77 -7.06 -2.82 -3.51
N THR A 78 -6.87 -4.05 -3.97
CA THR A 78 -6.20 -5.15 -3.26
C THR A 78 -5.33 -5.96 -4.22
N MET A 79 -4.30 -6.64 -3.69
CA MET A 79 -3.46 -7.56 -4.48
C MET A 79 -4.04 -8.98 -4.59
N SER A 80 -5.04 -9.30 -3.78
CA SER A 80 -5.74 -10.59 -3.76
C SER A 80 -7.12 -10.40 -3.14
N ASP A 81 -8.15 -10.99 -3.76
CA ASP A 81 -9.53 -10.91 -3.28
C ASP A 81 -10.13 -12.31 -3.10
N PRO A 82 -10.51 -12.70 -1.87
CA PRO A 82 -11.12 -14.01 -1.60
C PRO A 82 -12.46 -14.24 -2.30
N GLU A 83 -13.19 -13.17 -2.60
CA GLU A 83 -14.50 -13.23 -3.27
C GLU A 83 -14.38 -13.29 -4.80
N GLY A 84 -13.16 -13.27 -5.35
CA GLY A 84 -12.91 -13.38 -6.78
C GLY A 84 -13.26 -12.14 -7.60
N ARG A 85 -13.41 -10.96 -6.97
CA ARG A 85 -13.63 -9.70 -7.68
C ARG A 85 -12.35 -9.25 -8.38
N SER A 86 -12.50 -8.56 -9.51
CA SER A 86 -11.39 -7.95 -10.23
C SER A 86 -10.60 -7.01 -9.33
N ASN A 87 -9.29 -7.24 -9.21
CA ASN A 87 -8.43 -6.54 -8.26
C ASN A 87 -7.10 -6.12 -8.92
N LEU A 88 -6.30 -5.30 -8.23
CA LEU A 88 -5.02 -4.82 -8.77
C LEU A 88 -4.05 -5.96 -9.07
N GLY A 89 -4.07 -7.03 -8.27
CA GLY A 89 -3.23 -8.20 -8.47
C GLY A 89 -3.42 -8.86 -9.84
N ASP A 90 -4.62 -8.76 -10.42
CA ASP A 90 -4.91 -9.32 -11.74
C ASP A 90 -4.08 -8.70 -12.87
N PHE A 91 -3.66 -7.45 -12.73
CA PHE A 91 -2.88 -6.71 -13.73
C PHE A 91 -1.37 -6.98 -13.66
N PHE A 92 -0.90 -7.63 -12.59
CA PHE A 92 0.53 -7.79 -12.31
C PHE A 92 0.94 -9.25 -12.04
N LYS A 93 0.13 -10.22 -12.50
CA LYS A 93 0.35 -11.66 -12.27
C LYS A 93 1.69 -12.18 -12.78
N ASP A 94 2.21 -11.61 -13.86
CA ASP A 94 3.47 -12.06 -14.49
C ASP A 94 4.73 -11.52 -13.78
N ARG A 95 4.54 -10.70 -12.73
CA ARG A 95 5.65 -10.12 -11.98
C ARG A 95 6.15 -11.07 -10.91
N LYS A 96 7.48 -11.16 -10.80
CA LYS A 96 8.15 -11.95 -9.76
C LYS A 96 8.34 -11.19 -8.45
N ASP A 97 8.39 -9.86 -8.51
CA ASP A 97 8.52 -9.01 -7.35
C ASP A 97 7.16 -8.76 -6.69
N ARG A 98 7.12 -8.85 -5.35
CA ARG A 98 5.92 -8.60 -4.57
C ARG A 98 5.65 -7.09 -4.50
N LEU A 99 4.50 -6.67 -5.03
CA LEU A 99 4.06 -5.28 -5.00
C LEU A 99 3.03 -5.01 -3.90
N TYR A 100 3.07 -3.79 -3.38
CA TYR A 100 2.09 -3.20 -2.48
C TYR A 100 1.47 -1.99 -3.18
N HIS A 101 0.16 -1.79 -3.03
CA HIS A 101 -0.48 -0.56 -3.49
C HIS A 101 -0.29 0.57 -2.46
N VAL A 102 -0.05 1.79 -2.95
CA VAL A 102 0.11 2.99 -2.12
C VAL A 102 -1.25 3.67 -1.98
N GLY A 103 -1.89 3.43 -0.84
CA GLY A 103 -3.23 3.91 -0.57
C GLY A 103 -4.27 3.08 -1.28
N ARG A 104 -5.50 3.59 -1.36
CA ARG A 104 -6.62 2.90 -2.00
C ARG A 104 -7.42 3.90 -2.82
N LEU A 105 -7.87 3.45 -3.98
CA LEU A 105 -9.00 4.04 -4.69
C LEU A 105 -10.21 3.14 -4.51
N ASP A 106 -11.39 3.75 -4.43
CA ASP A 106 -12.64 2.99 -4.37
C ASP A 106 -12.85 2.20 -5.65
N LYS A 107 -13.75 1.20 -5.57
CA LYS A 107 -14.01 0.29 -6.69
C LYS A 107 -14.38 1.07 -7.95
N ASP A 108 -15.29 2.03 -7.79
CA ASP A 108 -15.87 2.79 -8.90
C ASP A 108 -15.05 4.03 -9.27
N SER A 109 -14.00 4.36 -8.50
CA SER A 109 -13.03 5.39 -8.86
C SER A 109 -11.99 4.85 -9.84
N GLU A 110 -11.57 5.71 -10.76
CA GLU A 110 -10.47 5.48 -11.68
C GLU A 110 -9.29 6.43 -11.43
N GLY A 111 -8.15 6.14 -12.05
CA GLY A 111 -7.01 7.05 -12.09
C GLY A 111 -5.76 6.50 -11.43
N LEU A 112 -4.87 7.42 -11.04
CA LEU A 112 -3.52 7.08 -10.61
C LEU A 112 -3.52 6.36 -9.25
N ILE A 113 -2.90 5.18 -9.22
CA ILE A 113 -2.47 4.49 -8.01
C ILE A 113 -1.01 4.06 -8.18
N LEU A 114 -0.20 4.23 -7.14
CA LEU A 114 1.19 3.78 -7.17
C LEU A 114 1.28 2.36 -6.62
N LEU A 115 2.18 1.55 -7.18
CA LEU A 115 2.55 0.26 -6.63
C LEU A 115 4.06 0.17 -6.43
N THR A 116 4.50 -0.44 -5.33
CA THR A 116 5.92 -0.57 -5.00
C THR A 116 6.19 -1.77 -4.12
N ASN A 117 7.40 -2.34 -4.20
CA ASN A 117 7.91 -3.29 -3.21
C ASN A 117 8.66 -2.58 -2.06
N ASP A 118 8.69 -1.24 -2.07
CA ASP A 118 9.30 -0.42 -1.04
C ASP A 118 8.30 -0.08 0.07
N GLY A 119 8.22 -0.97 1.07
CA GLY A 119 7.27 -0.81 2.18
C GLY A 119 7.45 0.48 2.98
N GLU A 120 8.66 1.05 3.04
CA GLU A 120 8.89 2.33 3.71
C GLU A 120 8.27 3.49 2.93
N LEU A 121 8.51 3.57 1.61
CA LEU A 121 7.89 4.58 0.77
C LEU A 121 6.37 4.44 0.77
N ALA A 122 5.84 3.21 0.66
CA ALA A 122 4.40 2.98 0.73
C ALA A 122 3.80 3.45 2.06
N HIS A 123 4.46 3.16 3.19
CA HIS A 123 4.03 3.65 4.51
C HIS A 123 4.08 5.18 4.59
N ARG A 124 5.19 5.79 4.19
CA ARG A 124 5.34 7.26 4.21
C ARG A 124 4.30 7.94 3.32
N ALA A 125 3.99 7.35 2.17
CA ALA A 125 3.07 7.96 1.23
C ALA A 125 1.59 7.83 1.62
N THR A 126 1.26 6.84 2.45
CA THR A 126 -0.10 6.63 2.94
C THR A 126 -0.36 7.29 4.28
N HIS A 127 0.67 7.46 5.10
CA HIS A 127 0.50 7.95 6.47
C HIS A 127 0.17 9.46 6.49
N PRO A 128 -0.93 9.88 7.13
CA PRO A 128 -1.42 11.27 7.08
C PRO A 128 -0.40 12.33 7.53
N SER A 129 0.49 11.99 8.47
CA SER A 129 1.49 12.93 9.01
C SER A 129 2.48 13.46 7.98
N TYR A 130 2.69 12.76 6.87
CA TYR A 130 3.61 13.21 5.83
C TYR A 130 2.96 14.16 4.83
N GLY A 131 1.63 14.37 4.92
CA GLY A 131 0.94 15.42 4.19
C GLY A 131 0.98 15.31 2.67
N LEU A 132 1.14 14.10 2.10
CA LEU A 132 1.13 13.94 0.65
C LEU A 132 -0.25 14.31 0.08
N GLU A 133 -0.24 15.37 -0.72
CA GLU A 133 -1.40 15.86 -1.43
C GLU A 133 -1.87 14.85 -2.48
N LYS A 134 -3.17 14.60 -2.50
CA LYS A 134 -3.85 13.79 -3.50
C LYS A 134 -4.82 14.69 -4.24
N ARG A 135 -4.73 14.71 -5.56
CA ARG A 135 -5.60 15.51 -6.42
C ARG A 135 -6.58 14.58 -7.13
N TYR A 136 -7.85 14.96 -7.10
CA TYR A 136 -8.93 14.24 -7.74
C TYR A 136 -9.62 15.16 -8.74
N LEU A 137 -10.01 14.60 -9.89
CA LEU A 137 -11.01 15.18 -10.77
C LEU A 137 -12.34 14.53 -10.39
N VAL A 138 -13.35 15.35 -10.11
CA VAL A 138 -14.65 14.89 -9.63
C VAL A 138 -15.73 15.54 -10.49
N GLU A 139 -16.60 14.70 -11.03
CA GLU A 139 -17.84 15.14 -11.67
C GLU A 139 -18.94 15.20 -10.61
N ILE A 140 -19.75 16.26 -10.64
CA ILE A 140 -20.81 16.49 -9.67
C ILE A 140 -22.15 16.71 -10.38
N GLU A 141 -23.23 16.31 -9.73
CA GLU A 141 -24.57 16.74 -10.14
C GLU A 141 -24.83 18.17 -9.64
N GLY A 142 -25.22 19.06 -10.55
CA GLY A 142 -25.50 20.46 -10.25
C GLY A 142 -24.35 21.41 -10.60
N GLU A 143 -24.39 22.62 -10.04
CA GLU A 143 -23.43 23.69 -10.40
C GLU A 143 -22.30 23.82 -9.38
N PHE A 144 -21.06 23.78 -9.87
CA PHE A 144 -19.90 24.17 -9.07
C PHE A 144 -19.84 25.69 -8.93
N ASN A 145 -20.39 26.25 -7.86
CA ASN A 145 -20.42 27.69 -7.58
C ASN A 145 -19.46 28.10 -6.45
N LYS A 146 -19.32 29.42 -6.23
CA LYS A 146 -18.42 29.97 -5.19
C LYS A 146 -18.79 29.48 -3.79
N GLN A 147 -20.08 29.37 -3.48
CA GLN A 147 -20.55 28.92 -2.17
C GLN A 147 -20.11 27.49 -1.87
N LEU A 148 -20.24 26.57 -2.83
CA LEU A 148 -19.77 25.20 -2.69
C LEU A 148 -18.25 25.14 -2.53
N SER A 149 -17.51 25.92 -3.30
CA SER A 149 -16.04 26.03 -3.16
C SER A 149 -15.64 26.51 -1.76
N ASP A 150 -16.30 27.55 -1.24
CA ASP A 150 -16.02 28.10 0.08
C ASP A 150 -16.37 27.09 1.18
N GLN A 151 -17.47 26.34 1.04
CA GLN A 151 -17.83 25.26 1.96
C GLN A 151 -16.77 24.15 2.03
N LEU A 152 -16.29 23.68 0.87
CA LEU A 152 -15.26 22.63 0.82
C LEU A 152 -13.92 23.09 1.42
N LEU A 153 -13.59 24.37 1.25
CA LEU A 153 -12.38 24.99 1.81
C LEU A 153 -12.51 25.31 3.31
N GLN A 154 -13.70 25.61 3.82
CA GLN A 154 -13.95 25.78 5.26
C GLN A 154 -14.01 24.42 5.98
N GLY A 155 -14.52 23.41 5.29
CA GLY A 155 -14.63 22.04 5.76
C GLY A 155 -16.09 21.61 5.95
N VAL A 156 -16.33 20.33 5.76
CA VAL A 156 -17.64 19.68 5.86
C VAL A 156 -17.57 18.63 6.97
N ARG A 157 -18.61 18.56 7.81
CA ARG A 157 -18.69 17.58 8.88
C ARG A 157 -19.28 16.28 8.33
N LEU A 158 -18.50 15.23 8.41
CA LEU A 158 -18.84 13.85 8.07
C LEU A 158 -19.04 13.04 9.35
N GLU A 159 -19.45 11.78 9.20
CA GLU A 159 -19.67 10.86 10.33
C GLU A 159 -18.38 10.59 11.13
N ASP A 160 -17.24 10.59 10.45
CA ASP A 160 -15.90 10.32 10.99
C ASP A 160 -15.13 11.58 11.41
N GLY A 161 -15.70 12.78 11.17
CA GLY A 161 -15.12 14.04 11.61
C GLY A 161 -15.21 15.17 10.60
N LEU A 162 -14.40 16.21 10.81
CA LEU A 162 -14.33 17.35 9.90
C LEU A 162 -13.34 17.04 8.77
N ALA A 163 -13.82 17.09 7.52
CA ALA A 163 -13.00 16.95 6.33
C ALA A 163 -12.89 18.30 5.60
N ARG A 164 -11.71 18.65 5.09
CA ARG A 164 -11.46 19.93 4.43
C ARG A 164 -10.59 19.75 3.20
N ALA A 165 -10.97 20.39 2.10
CA ALA A 165 -10.13 20.45 0.91
C ALA A 165 -8.97 21.44 1.12
N VAL A 166 -7.77 21.08 0.64
CA VAL A 166 -6.62 22.01 0.61
C VAL A 166 -6.77 23.02 -0.52
N LYS A 167 -7.29 22.56 -1.67
CA LYS A 167 -7.54 23.37 -2.86
C LYS A 167 -8.74 22.79 -3.61
N VAL A 168 -9.58 23.66 -4.16
CA VAL A 168 -10.71 23.31 -5.02
C VAL A 168 -10.74 24.29 -6.19
N GLY A 169 -11.15 23.83 -7.37
CA GLY A 169 -11.33 24.67 -8.54
C GLY A 169 -12.02 23.90 -9.66
N ARG A 170 -12.56 24.62 -10.64
CA ARG A 170 -13.04 24.00 -11.88
C ARG A 170 -11.87 23.48 -12.68
N ASP A 171 -12.03 22.30 -13.26
CA ASP A 171 -11.09 21.85 -14.26
C ASP A 171 -11.29 22.67 -15.54
N ASN A 172 -10.23 23.36 -15.95
CA ASN A 172 -10.24 24.21 -17.15
C ASN A 172 -9.53 23.52 -18.32
N HIS A 173 -9.24 22.22 -18.22
CA HIS A 173 -8.77 21.46 -19.37
C HIS A 173 -9.91 21.26 -20.36
N SER A 174 -10.04 22.21 -21.29
CA SER A 174 -10.65 21.97 -22.60
C SER A 174 -9.93 20.79 -23.25
N ARG A 175 -10.54 19.60 -23.23
CA ARG A 175 -10.21 18.57 -24.21
C ARG A 175 -10.58 19.14 -25.57
N GLY A 176 -9.56 19.53 -26.34
CA GLY A 176 -9.71 19.84 -27.76
C GLY A 176 -10.15 18.61 -28.54
#